data_AF-A0A2G9GH95-F1
#
_entry.id   AF-A0A2G9GH95-F1
#
_cell.length_a   1.000
_cell.length_b   1.000
_cell.length_c   1.000
_cell.angle_alpha   90.00
_cell.angle_beta   90.00
_cell.angle_gamma   90.00
#
_symmetry.space_group_name_H-M   'P 1'
#
loop_
_entity.id
_entity.type
_entity.pdbx_description
1 polymer ?
#
loop_
_entity_poly.entity_id
_entity_poly.type
_entity_poly.pdbx_seq_one_letter_code
_entity_poly.pdbx_strand_id
1 'polypeptide(L)'
;MPPPRDLSTSGFLSSVYIKKENLVTKWFVFDKEKPAVLKEATTASAGSIVKDPTRVEVASAFIWKHFMEIMGQSDNLTCAAWHIVNLRSRTSLPLENVFGNCILKQFFLPGGPEFHELVSRLRNGIRTINDEYILRARNGNNYLNGISKYFDLILKGELEACGFNSWYRFPVYEVDYEWGRPVWVCPTSCPEKNVTFLLSTKDGDGI
;
A
#
# COMPACT_ATOMS: atom_id res chain seq x y z
N MET A 1 -0.14 29.03 5.31
CA MET A 1 -0.58 27.85 4.54
C MET A 1 -1.58 28.36 3.50
N PRO A 2 -1.43 28.06 2.19
CA PRO A 2 -2.43 28.46 1.21
C PRO A 2 -3.78 27.79 1.53
N PRO A 3 -4.91 28.40 1.14
CA PRO A 3 -6.23 27.85 1.41
C PRO A 3 -6.38 26.46 0.76
N PRO A 4 -7.18 25.56 1.36
CA PRO A 4 -7.50 24.27 0.76
C PRO A 4 -8.06 24.47 -0.65
N ARG A 5 -7.52 23.72 -1.61
CA ARG A 5 -8.03 23.75 -2.98
C ARG A 5 -9.41 23.10 -3.02
N ASP A 6 -10.36 23.74 -3.70
CA ASP A 6 -11.65 23.12 -3.97
C ASP A 6 -11.47 21.93 -4.92
N LEU A 7 -11.84 20.74 -4.44
CA LEU A 7 -11.77 19.48 -5.16
C LEU A 7 -13.12 19.09 -5.79
N SER A 8 -14.18 19.88 -5.61
CA SER A 8 -15.51 19.62 -6.19
C SER A 8 -15.48 19.46 -7.71
N THR A 9 -14.57 20.16 -8.38
CA THR A 9 -14.37 20.15 -9.83
C THR A 9 -13.40 19.06 -10.31
N SER A 10 -12.74 18.35 -9.40
CA SER A 10 -11.70 17.36 -9.73
C SER A 10 -12.24 15.98 -10.10
N GLY A 11 -13.56 15.77 -10.02
CA GLY A 11 -14.21 14.47 -10.23
C GLY A 11 -13.93 13.43 -9.12
N PHE A 12 -13.06 13.76 -8.16
CA PHE A 12 -12.70 12.89 -7.04
C PHE A 12 -13.75 12.99 -5.92
N LEU A 13 -14.69 12.05 -5.87
CA LEU A 13 -15.65 11.92 -4.77
C LEU A 13 -15.41 10.61 -4.02
N SER A 14 -14.50 10.62 -3.04
CA SER A 14 -14.12 9.43 -2.25
C SER A 14 -15.31 8.68 -1.62
N SER A 15 -16.41 9.38 -1.31
CA SER A 15 -17.63 8.82 -0.73
C SER A 15 -18.49 8.00 -1.70
N VAL A 16 -18.25 8.10 -3.02
CA VAL A 16 -19.06 7.41 -4.04
C VAL A 16 -18.59 5.96 -4.27
N TYR A 17 -17.42 5.57 -3.74
CA TYR A 17 -16.75 4.33 -4.14
C TYR A 17 -16.87 3.16 -3.15
N ILE A 18 -17.52 3.35 -1.99
CA ILE A 18 -17.76 2.25 -1.03
C ILE A 18 -19.05 1.55 -1.44
N LYS A 19 -18.94 0.49 -2.25
CA LYS A 19 -20.06 -0.43 -2.46
C LYS A 19 -20.42 -1.07 -1.11
N LYS A 20 -21.71 -1.04 -0.77
CA LYS A 20 -22.22 -1.67 0.45
C LYS A 20 -22.24 -3.19 0.24
N GLU A 21 -21.11 -3.82 0.53
CA GLU A 21 -20.92 -5.26 0.46
C GLU A 21 -20.77 -5.84 1.88
N ASN A 22 -21.18 -7.09 2.07
CA ASN A 22 -20.93 -7.81 3.32
C ASN A 22 -19.47 -8.27 3.33
N LEU A 23 -18.61 -7.48 3.98
CA LEU A 23 -17.18 -7.75 4.06
C LEU A 23 -16.83 -8.47 5.36
N VAL A 24 -15.94 -9.47 5.26
CA VAL A 24 -15.34 -10.15 6.42
C VAL A 24 -13.86 -9.77 6.48
N THR A 25 -13.45 -9.18 7.60
CA THR A 25 -12.04 -8.92 7.87
C THR A 25 -11.41 -10.13 8.54
N LYS A 26 -10.30 -10.62 8.00
CA LYS A 26 -9.51 -11.74 8.56
C LYS A 26 -8.11 -11.28 8.91
N TRP A 27 -7.52 -11.98 9.86
CA TRP A 27 -6.17 -11.73 10.38
C TRP A 27 -5.27 -12.89 10.02
N PHE A 28 -4.08 -12.57 9.54
CA PHE A 28 -3.04 -13.54 9.22
C PHE A 28 -1.75 -13.05 9.85
N VAL A 29 -1.03 -13.96 10.50
CA VAL A 29 0.25 -13.64 11.17
C VAL A 29 1.38 -14.29 10.39
N PHE A 30 2.33 -13.45 9.99
CA PHE A 30 3.59 -13.85 9.37
C PHE A 30 4.70 -13.69 10.39
N ASP A 31 4.94 -14.74 11.18
CA ASP A 31 6.08 -14.82 12.10
C ASP A 31 7.40 -14.62 11.34
N LYS A 32 8.45 -14.21 12.07
CA LYS A 32 9.74 -13.76 11.51
C LYS A 32 10.32 -14.64 10.40
N GLU A 33 10.10 -15.95 10.45
CA GLU A 33 10.58 -16.92 9.47
C GLU A 33 9.91 -16.74 8.10
N LYS A 34 8.60 -16.44 8.06
CA LYS A 34 7.86 -16.37 6.79
C LYS A 34 8.33 -15.20 5.91
N PRO A 35 8.44 -13.95 6.40
CA PRO A 35 9.04 -12.87 5.62
C PRO A 35 10.50 -13.16 5.23
N ALA A 36 11.27 -13.85 6.07
CA ALA A 36 12.65 -14.22 5.75
C ALA A 36 12.71 -15.16 4.53
N VAL A 37 11.89 -16.21 4.51
CA VAL A 37 11.76 -17.13 3.37
C VAL A 37 11.33 -16.39 2.10
N LEU A 38 10.37 -15.46 2.19
CA LEU A 38 9.94 -14.67 1.03
C LEU A 38 11.03 -13.73 0.53
N LYS A 39 11.82 -13.14 1.43
CA LYS A 39 12.99 -12.32 1.04
C LYS A 39 14.02 -13.17 0.30
N GLU A 40 14.36 -14.33 0.85
CA GLU A 40 15.32 -15.26 0.25
C GLU A 40 14.87 -15.71 -1.14
N ALA A 41 13.60 -16.13 -1.28
CA ALA A 41 13.01 -16.52 -2.55
C ALA A 41 13.12 -15.40 -3.60
N THR A 42 12.93 -14.15 -3.19
CA THR A 42 13.10 -12.98 -4.08
C THR A 42 14.56 -12.81 -4.51
N THR A 43 15.51 -12.92 -3.60
CA THR A 43 16.94 -12.70 -3.88
C THR A 43 17.58 -13.83 -4.67
N ALA A 44 17.09 -15.07 -4.50
CA ALA A 44 17.59 -16.25 -5.19
C ALA A 44 17.04 -16.40 -6.62
N SER A 45 15.98 -15.67 -6.96
CA SER A 45 15.34 -15.77 -8.28
C SER A 45 16.26 -15.23 -9.39
N ALA A 46 16.44 -16.02 -10.45
CA ALA A 46 17.18 -15.60 -11.63
C ALA A 46 16.49 -14.39 -12.27
N GLY A 47 17.25 -13.31 -12.52
CA GLY A 47 16.72 -12.04 -13.04
C GLY A 47 16.28 -11.04 -11.96
N SER A 48 16.31 -11.42 -10.68
CA SER A 48 16.04 -10.49 -9.59
C SER A 48 17.15 -9.43 -9.45
N ILE A 49 16.76 -8.16 -9.51
CA ILE A 49 17.64 -7.01 -9.23
C ILE A 49 17.54 -6.55 -7.76
N VAL A 50 16.66 -7.17 -6.98
CA VAL A 50 16.31 -6.75 -5.62
C VAL A 50 17.17 -7.52 -4.61
N LYS A 51 18.23 -6.87 -4.09
CA LYS A 51 19.21 -7.54 -3.19
C LYS A 51 18.79 -7.68 -1.72
N ASP A 52 17.88 -6.84 -1.25
CA ASP A 52 17.36 -6.90 0.14
C ASP A 52 15.95 -6.29 0.18
N PRO A 53 14.90 -7.06 -0.13
CA PRO A 53 13.54 -6.59 -0.02
C PRO A 53 13.10 -6.37 1.44
N THR A 54 12.26 -5.37 1.67
CA THR A 54 11.63 -5.15 2.99
C THR A 54 10.53 -6.18 3.22
N ARG A 55 10.21 -6.45 4.49
CA ARG A 55 9.11 -7.37 4.87
C ARG A 55 7.77 -6.93 4.26
N VAL A 56 7.51 -5.63 4.24
CA VAL A 56 6.33 -5.00 3.64
C VAL A 56 6.26 -5.27 2.14
N GLU A 57 7.38 -5.13 1.41
CA GLU A 57 7.43 -5.38 -0.04
C GLU A 57 7.12 -6.85 -0.37
N VAL A 58 7.73 -7.81 0.35
CA VAL A 58 7.49 -9.24 0.09
C VAL A 58 6.10 -9.70 0.51
N ALA A 59 5.57 -9.23 1.64
CA ALA A 59 4.22 -9.57 2.09
C ALA A 59 3.17 -9.00 1.13
N SER A 60 3.33 -7.74 0.70
CA SER A 60 2.44 -7.13 -0.30
C SER A 60 2.49 -7.87 -1.63
N ALA A 61 3.69 -8.23 -2.12
CA ALA A 61 3.85 -9.00 -3.35
C ALA A 61 3.20 -10.38 -3.26
N PHE A 62 3.32 -11.04 -2.11
CA PHE A 62 2.78 -12.38 -1.88
C PHE A 62 1.24 -12.35 -1.94
N ILE A 63 0.63 -11.40 -1.25
CA ILE A 63 -0.82 -11.19 -1.27
C ILE A 63 -1.28 -10.78 -2.68
N TRP A 64 -0.56 -9.88 -3.34
CA TRP A 64 -0.89 -9.45 -4.70
C TRP A 64 -0.82 -10.60 -5.70
N LYS A 65 0.20 -11.45 -5.62
CA LYS A 65 0.33 -12.65 -6.47
C LYS A 65 -0.89 -13.56 -6.35
N HIS A 66 -1.24 -13.94 -5.12
CA HIS A 66 -2.40 -14.82 -4.91
C HIS A 66 -3.73 -14.14 -5.26
N PHE A 67 -3.83 -12.82 -5.05
CA PHE A 67 -4.96 -12.05 -5.54
C PHE A 67 -5.10 -12.13 -7.07
N MET A 68 -3.99 -12.01 -7.81
CA MET A 68 -3.98 -12.17 -9.27
C MET A 68 -4.35 -13.59 -9.69
N GLU A 69 -3.91 -14.62 -8.98
CA GLU A 69 -4.27 -16.03 -9.27
C GLU A 69 -5.77 -16.30 -9.07
N ILE A 70 -6.39 -15.69 -8.05
CA ILE A 70 -7.83 -15.82 -7.77
C ILE A 70 -8.66 -15.04 -8.80
N MET A 71 -8.26 -13.80 -9.09
CA MET A 71 -9.03 -12.89 -9.95
C MET A 71 -8.76 -13.11 -11.45
N GLY A 72 -7.59 -13.62 -11.82
CA GLY A 72 -7.13 -13.85 -13.19
C GLY A 72 -7.85 -14.97 -13.94
N GLN A 73 -8.87 -15.59 -13.34
CA GLN A 73 -9.80 -16.50 -14.02
C GLN A 73 -10.79 -15.78 -14.94
N SER A 74 -10.81 -14.44 -14.92
CA SER A 74 -11.68 -13.62 -15.77
C SER A 74 -10.89 -13.04 -16.95
N ASP A 75 -11.23 -13.45 -18.18
CA ASP A 75 -10.46 -13.16 -19.41
C ASP A 75 -10.28 -11.67 -19.76
N ASN A 76 -10.98 -10.75 -19.09
CA ASN A 76 -10.94 -9.30 -19.36
C ASN A 76 -10.58 -8.44 -18.12
N LEU A 77 -10.18 -9.04 -17.00
CA LEU A 77 -9.96 -8.31 -15.75
C LEU A 77 -8.48 -8.01 -15.50
N THR A 78 -8.13 -6.73 -15.48
CA THR A 78 -6.77 -6.31 -15.09
C THR A 78 -6.63 -6.31 -13.57
N CYS A 79 -5.70 -7.11 -13.03
CA CYS A 79 -5.44 -7.17 -11.60
C CYS A 79 -4.30 -6.23 -11.20
N ALA A 80 -4.62 -5.11 -10.57
CA ALA A 80 -3.65 -4.11 -10.16
C ALA A 80 -3.40 -4.12 -8.64
N ALA A 81 -2.41 -3.35 -8.21
CA ALA A 81 -2.18 -3.06 -6.80
C ALA A 81 -2.08 -1.56 -6.55
N TRP A 82 -2.23 -1.16 -5.29
CA TRP A 82 -1.81 0.15 -4.82
C TRP A 82 -1.25 0.09 -3.40
N HIS A 83 -0.38 1.04 -3.07
CA HIS A 83 0.24 1.13 -1.75
C HIS A 83 0.23 2.58 -1.24
N ILE A 84 -0.13 2.78 0.03
CA ILE A 84 -0.02 4.09 0.70
C ILE A 84 1.43 4.35 1.07
N VAL A 85 1.97 5.50 0.65
CA VAL A 85 3.35 5.90 0.90
C VAL A 85 3.37 7.10 1.83
N ASN A 86 4.02 6.95 2.99
CA ASN A 86 4.29 8.02 3.94
C ASN A 86 5.34 8.98 3.36
N LEU A 87 4.98 10.27 3.23
CA LEU A 87 5.84 11.30 2.62
C LEU A 87 6.83 11.91 3.61
N ARG A 88 6.61 11.76 4.92
CA ARG A 88 7.34 12.53 5.94
C ARG A 88 8.85 12.37 5.88
N SER A 89 9.31 11.15 5.61
CA SER A 89 10.74 10.82 5.50
C SER A 89 11.27 10.89 4.06
N ARG A 90 10.53 11.49 3.13
CA ARG A 90 10.80 11.43 1.68
C ARG A 90 10.93 12.79 1.02
N THR A 91 10.82 13.85 1.81
CA THR A 91 10.96 15.22 1.35
C THR A 91 11.97 15.96 2.21
N SER A 92 12.58 16.99 1.63
CA SER A 92 13.41 17.94 2.36
C SER A 92 12.60 18.83 3.33
N LEU A 93 11.27 18.83 3.22
CA LEU A 93 10.38 19.55 4.12
C LEU A 93 10.33 18.90 5.51
N PRO A 94 10.32 19.68 6.60
CA PRO A 94 10.26 19.16 7.97
C PRO A 94 8.83 18.69 8.32
N LEU A 95 8.45 17.51 7.82
CA LEU A 95 7.09 16.96 7.97
C LEU A 95 6.90 15.97 9.12
N GLU A 96 7.95 15.64 9.86
CA GLU A 96 7.95 14.56 10.87
C GLU A 96 6.82 14.69 11.90
N ASN A 97 6.68 15.89 12.49
CA ASN A 97 5.69 16.17 13.53
C ASN A 97 4.49 17.00 13.03
N VAL A 98 4.29 17.07 11.72
CA VAL A 98 3.17 17.82 11.14
C VAL A 98 1.89 17.02 11.29
N PHE A 99 0.88 17.66 11.90
CA PHE A 99 -0.46 17.12 12.04
C PHE A 99 -1.16 17.00 10.69
N GLY A 100 -1.94 15.93 10.50
CA GLY A 100 -2.70 15.67 9.27
C GLY A 100 -2.08 14.62 8.34
N ASN A 101 -2.67 14.49 7.14
CA ASN A 101 -2.30 13.46 6.18
C ASN A 101 -1.13 13.91 5.29
N CYS A 102 0.00 13.21 5.41
CA CYS A 102 1.17 13.36 4.53
C CYS A 102 1.42 12.05 3.79
N ILE A 103 0.50 11.68 2.90
CA ILE A 103 0.52 10.41 2.17
C ILE A 103 0.25 10.62 0.67
N LEU A 104 0.79 9.72 -0.16
CA LEU A 104 0.35 9.52 -1.54
C LEU A 104 0.02 8.05 -1.77
N LYS A 105 -0.86 7.78 -2.74
CA LYS A 105 -1.24 6.45 -3.19
C LYS A 105 -0.44 6.14 -4.46
N GLN A 106 0.47 5.17 -4.38
CA GLN A 106 1.17 4.66 -5.54
C GLN A 106 0.35 3.53 -6.15
N PHE A 107 0.10 3.60 -7.46
CA PHE A 107 -0.62 2.56 -8.20
C PHE A 107 0.36 1.72 -9.02
N PHE A 108 0.06 0.44 -9.17
CA PHE A 108 0.85 -0.53 -9.90
C PHE A 108 -0.06 -1.29 -10.83
N LEU A 109 0.14 -1.13 -12.13
CA LEU A 109 -0.46 -2.03 -13.11
C LEU A 109 0.29 -3.38 -13.08
N PRO A 110 -0.41 -4.48 -13.36
CA PRO A 110 0.24 -5.79 -13.43
C PRO A 110 1.35 -5.76 -14.47
N GLY A 111 2.37 -6.57 -14.24
CA GLY A 111 3.35 -6.87 -15.27
C GLY A 111 4.34 -7.88 -14.73
N GLY A 112 4.36 -9.03 -15.40
CA GLY A 112 5.07 -10.21 -14.93
C GLY A 112 4.31 -10.92 -13.78
N PRO A 113 3.94 -12.20 -13.91
CA PRO A 113 3.28 -12.93 -12.82
C PRO A 113 4.27 -13.41 -11.75
N GLU A 114 5.57 -13.28 -12.00
CA GLU A 114 6.59 -13.84 -11.12
C GLU A 114 6.75 -13.03 -9.84
N PHE A 115 6.92 -13.75 -8.73
CA PHE A 115 6.94 -13.14 -7.40
C PHE A 115 8.03 -12.07 -7.26
N HIS A 116 9.25 -12.33 -7.75
CA HIS A 116 10.35 -11.39 -7.69
C HIS A 116 10.14 -10.13 -8.56
N GLU A 117 9.39 -10.25 -9.66
CA GLU A 117 9.01 -9.13 -10.53
C GLU A 117 8.01 -8.21 -9.82
N LEU A 118 7.02 -8.78 -9.13
CA LEU A 118 6.07 -8.04 -8.31
C LEU A 118 6.77 -7.29 -7.16
N VAL A 119 7.73 -7.93 -6.49
CA VAL A 119 8.54 -7.28 -5.45
C VAL A 119 9.36 -6.12 -6.03
N SER A 120 10.01 -6.32 -7.17
CA SER A 120 10.77 -5.27 -7.87
C SER A 120 9.88 -4.09 -8.26
N ARG A 121 8.68 -4.38 -8.76
CA ARG A 121 7.69 -3.37 -9.16
C ARG A 121 7.20 -2.54 -7.97
N LEU A 122 6.84 -3.20 -6.87
CA LEU A 122 6.45 -2.52 -5.63
C LEU A 122 7.58 -1.63 -5.12
N ARG A 123 8.80 -2.17 -5.03
CA ARG A 123 9.99 -1.42 -4.62
C ARG A 123 10.21 -0.18 -5.48
N ASN A 124 10.24 -0.35 -6.79
CA ASN A 124 10.52 0.72 -7.72
C ASN A 124 9.46 1.81 -7.63
N GLY A 125 8.17 1.46 -7.70
CA GLY A 125 7.11 2.46 -7.61
C GLY A 125 7.04 3.16 -6.24
N ILE A 126 7.26 2.45 -5.13
CA ILE A 126 7.34 3.08 -3.80
C ILE A 126 8.55 4.04 -3.73
N ARG A 127 9.69 3.68 -4.32
CA ARG A 127 10.89 4.54 -4.36
C ARG A 127 10.78 5.70 -5.33
N THR A 128 9.96 5.59 -6.38
CA THR A 128 9.65 6.71 -7.29
C THR A 128 9.06 7.91 -6.55
N ILE A 129 8.32 7.67 -5.45
CA ILE A 129 7.84 8.74 -4.57
C ILE A 129 9.02 9.23 -3.71
N ASN A 130 9.76 10.18 -4.28
CA ASN A 130 10.87 10.92 -3.69
C ASN A 130 10.55 12.42 -3.65
N ASP A 131 11.49 13.25 -3.16
CA ASP A 131 11.27 14.70 -3.00
C ASP A 131 10.87 15.38 -4.31
N GLU A 132 11.54 15.05 -5.41
CA GLU A 132 11.24 15.58 -6.74
C GLU A 132 9.82 15.19 -7.21
N TYR A 133 9.42 13.94 -7.01
CA TYR A 133 8.06 13.49 -7.32
C TYR A 133 7.03 14.24 -6.48
N ILE A 134 7.27 14.39 -5.17
CA ILE A 134 6.37 15.08 -4.24
C ILE A 134 6.20 16.55 -4.64
N LEU A 135 7.29 17.23 -5.00
CA LEU A 135 7.26 18.62 -5.48
C LEU A 135 6.43 18.76 -6.75
N ARG A 136 6.58 17.84 -7.72
CA ARG A 136 5.75 17.82 -8.94
C ARG A 136 4.29 17.50 -8.64
N ALA A 137 4.03 16.57 -7.73
CA ALA A 137 2.68 16.16 -7.33
C ALA A 137 1.93 17.28 -6.58
N ARG A 138 2.62 18.28 -6.03
CA ARG A 138 2.03 19.42 -5.31
C ARG A 138 1.09 20.28 -6.16
N ASN A 139 1.31 20.35 -7.47
CA ASN A 139 0.37 21.00 -8.41
C ASN A 139 -0.99 20.26 -8.42
N GLY A 140 -1.00 18.98 -8.02
CA GLY A 140 -2.21 18.19 -7.79
C GLY A 140 -2.81 17.63 -9.08
N ASN A 141 -2.87 18.41 -10.16
CA ASN A 141 -3.60 18.06 -11.38
C ASN A 141 -3.18 16.70 -11.97
N ASN A 142 -1.88 16.48 -12.16
CA ASN A 142 -1.38 15.25 -12.77
C ASN A 142 -1.65 14.01 -11.90
N TYR A 143 -1.45 14.15 -10.58
CA TYR A 143 -1.69 13.08 -9.62
C TYR A 143 -3.17 12.74 -9.49
N LEU A 144 -4.03 13.76 -9.35
CA LEU A 144 -5.48 13.61 -9.25
C LEU A 144 -6.08 13.02 -10.54
N ASN A 145 -5.61 13.45 -11.72
CA ASN A 145 -6.05 12.87 -13.00
C ASN A 145 -5.64 11.39 -13.10
N GLY A 146 -4.44 11.03 -12.63
CA GLY A 146 -4.00 9.63 -12.56
C GLY A 146 -4.89 8.79 -11.65
N ILE A 147 -5.25 9.31 -10.47
CA ILE A 147 -6.19 8.67 -9.56
C ILE A 147 -7.57 8.51 -10.21
N SER A 148 -8.10 9.57 -10.83
CA SER A 148 -9.41 9.56 -11.48
C SER A 148 -9.49 8.45 -12.53
N LYS A 149 -8.51 8.40 -13.44
CA LYS A 149 -8.44 7.35 -14.48
C LYS A 149 -8.38 5.94 -13.88
N TYR A 150 -7.64 5.77 -12.79
CA TYR A 150 -7.57 4.47 -12.11
C TYR A 150 -8.92 4.05 -11.53
N PHE A 151 -9.65 4.97 -10.89
CA PHE A 151 -10.99 4.70 -10.38
C PHE A 151 -12.01 4.48 -11.51
N ASP A 152 -11.89 5.19 -12.63
CA ASP A 152 -12.76 4.97 -13.78
C ASP A 152 -12.65 3.53 -14.31
N LEU A 153 -11.46 2.95 -14.34
CA LEU A 153 -11.25 1.55 -14.72
C LEU A 153 -11.91 0.57 -13.72
N ILE A 154 -11.84 0.88 -12.42
CA ILE A 154 -12.52 0.08 -11.37
C ILE A 154 -14.04 0.14 -11.56
N LEU A 155 -14.59 1.33 -11.81
CA LEU A 155 -16.03 1.51 -11.97
C LEU A 155 -16.58 0.79 -13.20
N LYS A 156 -15.80 0.75 -14.28
CA LYS A 156 -16.14 0.00 -15.50
C LYS A 156 -16.00 -1.52 -15.34
N GLY A 157 -15.41 -1.99 -14.24
CA GLY A 157 -15.11 -3.41 -14.03
C GLY A 157 -13.95 -3.93 -14.88
N GLU A 158 -13.15 -3.03 -15.46
CA GLU A 158 -11.99 -3.37 -16.29
C GLU A 158 -10.74 -3.65 -15.43
N LEU A 159 -10.76 -3.19 -14.17
CA LEU A 159 -9.66 -3.33 -13.22
C LEU A 159 -10.17 -3.69 -11.83
N GLU A 160 -9.58 -4.70 -11.21
CA GLU A 160 -9.73 -4.97 -9.77
C GLU A 160 -8.38 -4.74 -9.09
N ALA A 161 -8.39 -4.08 -7.93
CA ALA A 161 -7.18 -3.66 -7.23
C ALA A 161 -7.07 -4.29 -5.84
N CYS A 162 -5.88 -4.78 -5.49
CA CYS A 162 -5.52 -5.07 -4.10
C CYS A 162 -4.76 -3.88 -3.47
N GLY A 163 -5.22 -3.43 -2.32
CA GLY A 163 -4.69 -2.27 -1.61
C GLY A 163 -3.84 -2.61 -0.42
N PHE A 164 -2.78 -1.83 -0.19
CA PHE A 164 -1.87 -2.03 0.94
C PHE A 164 -1.68 -0.73 1.73
N ASN A 165 -1.86 -0.82 3.05
CA ASN A 165 -1.59 0.24 4.00
C ASN A 165 -0.66 -0.28 5.10
N SER A 166 0.58 0.21 5.13
CA SER A 166 1.59 -0.28 6.08
C SER A 166 1.68 0.61 7.31
N TRP A 167 1.37 0.03 8.46
CA TRP A 167 1.58 0.60 9.81
C TRP A 167 2.80 -0.02 10.49
N TYR A 168 3.56 -0.84 9.77
CA TYR A 168 4.71 -1.60 10.26
C TYR A 168 5.76 -0.75 11.00
N ARG A 169 5.93 0.52 10.62
CA ARG A 169 6.88 1.45 11.26
C ARG A 169 6.27 2.36 12.32
N PHE A 170 4.99 2.22 12.62
CA PHE A 170 4.39 3.01 13.69
C PHE A 170 4.79 2.43 15.04
N PRO A 171 5.21 3.26 16.01
CA PRO A 171 5.70 2.82 17.31
C PRO A 171 4.53 2.42 18.24
N VAL A 172 3.51 1.76 17.71
CA VAL A 172 2.27 1.44 18.45
C VAL A 172 2.53 0.54 19.65
N TYR A 173 3.48 -0.38 19.55
CA TYR A 173 3.87 -1.27 20.65
C TYR A 173 4.86 -0.63 21.64
N GLU A 174 5.37 0.57 21.35
CA GLU A 174 6.28 1.32 22.24
C GLU A 174 5.52 2.23 23.21
N VAL A 175 4.24 2.51 22.92
CA VAL A 175 3.39 3.35 23.77
C VAL A 175 3.14 2.68 25.10
N ASP A 176 3.41 3.39 26.20
CA ASP A 176 3.12 2.95 27.56
C ASP A 176 2.50 4.11 28.35
N TYR A 177 1.27 3.93 28.82
CA TYR A 177 0.54 4.90 29.64
C TYR A 177 0.65 4.58 31.13
N GLU A 178 1.75 3.95 31.54
CA GLU A 178 1.99 3.41 32.90
C GLU A 178 1.12 2.20 33.26
N TRP A 179 0.39 1.65 32.29
CA TRP A 179 -0.40 0.41 32.41
C TRP A 179 0.21 -0.75 31.63
N GLY A 180 1.40 -0.55 31.07
CA GLY A 180 2.10 -1.52 30.24
C GLY A 180 1.83 -1.32 28.76
N ARG A 181 2.73 -1.90 27.95
CA ARG A 181 2.68 -1.84 26.48
C ARG A 181 1.56 -2.70 25.90
N PRO A 182 1.01 -2.33 24.72
CA PRO A 182 -0.01 -3.12 24.04
C PRO A 182 0.41 -4.58 23.84
N VAL A 183 -0.54 -5.48 24.08
CA VAL A 183 -0.40 -6.92 23.77
C VAL A 183 -0.71 -7.16 22.28
N TRP A 184 -1.67 -6.42 21.73
CA TRP A 184 -2.14 -6.53 20.36
C TRP A 184 -2.62 -5.18 19.85
N VAL A 185 -2.37 -4.87 18.58
CA VAL A 185 -2.83 -3.63 17.93
C VAL A 185 -3.58 -3.99 16.64
N CYS A 186 -4.65 -3.26 16.38
CA CYS A 186 -5.60 -3.53 15.30
C CYS A 186 -6.16 -2.21 14.78
N PRO A 187 -6.16 -1.93 13.45
CA PRO A 187 -7.01 -0.88 12.89
C PRO A 187 -8.48 -1.12 13.25
N THR A 188 -9.21 -0.05 13.56
CA THR A 188 -10.67 -0.11 13.69
C THR A 188 -11.30 -0.54 12.35
N SER A 189 -12.52 -1.07 12.38
CA SER A 189 -13.20 -1.59 11.19
C SER A 189 -13.31 -0.51 10.10
N CYS A 190 -12.45 -0.60 9.08
CA CYS A 190 -12.54 0.15 7.84
C CYS A 190 -12.84 -0.88 6.74
N PRO A 191 -14.12 -1.25 6.54
CA PRO A 191 -14.49 -2.29 5.60
C PRO A 191 -14.35 -1.77 4.17
N GLU A 192 -13.13 -1.81 3.65
CA GLU A 192 -12.80 -1.60 2.24
C GLU A 192 -12.46 -2.95 1.60
N LYS A 193 -13.12 -3.27 0.48
CA LYS A 193 -12.88 -4.51 -0.26
C LYS A 193 -11.44 -4.55 -0.76
N ASN A 194 -10.80 -5.72 -0.64
CA ASN A 194 -9.42 -5.99 -1.11
C ASN A 194 -8.33 -5.08 -0.50
N VAL A 195 -8.57 -4.48 0.67
CA VAL A 195 -7.56 -3.67 1.36
C VAL A 195 -6.93 -4.44 2.51
N THR A 196 -5.60 -4.44 2.56
CA THR A 196 -4.79 -5.08 3.58
C THR A 196 -4.05 -4.04 4.41
N PHE A 197 -4.14 -4.16 5.73
CA PHE A 197 -3.29 -3.43 6.67
C PHE A 197 -2.12 -4.32 7.08
N LEU A 198 -0.90 -3.82 6.93
CA LEU A 198 0.32 -4.53 7.30
C LEU A 198 0.86 -3.91 8.59
N LEU A 199 0.75 -4.64 9.70
CA LEU A 199 1.25 -4.24 11.01
C LEU A 199 2.58 -4.94 11.31
N SER A 200 3.30 -4.49 12.32
CA SER A 200 4.38 -5.28 12.90
C SER A 200 3.83 -6.20 13.99
N THR A 201 4.49 -7.33 14.22
CA THR A 201 4.31 -8.07 15.46
C THR A 201 4.96 -7.31 16.62
N LYS A 202 4.59 -7.66 17.86
CA LYS A 202 5.09 -6.99 19.08
C LYS A 202 6.62 -7.01 19.21
N ASP A 203 7.27 -8.07 18.71
CA ASP A 203 8.73 -8.22 18.68
C ASP A 203 9.40 -7.50 17.48
N GLY A 204 8.61 -6.97 16.55
CA GLY A 204 9.06 -6.20 15.40
C GLY A 204 9.58 -7.03 14.22
N ASP A 205 9.68 -8.35 14.35
CA ASP A 205 10.31 -9.21 13.35
C ASP A 205 9.33 -9.89 12.37
N GLY A 206 8.06 -9.98 12.75
CA GLY A 206 6.96 -10.47 11.92
C GLY A 206 6.04 -9.36 11.41
N ILE A 207 5.00 -9.77 10.67
CA ILE A 207 3.91 -8.94 10.14
C ILE A 207 2.57 -9.48 10.61
#